data_AF-A0A290ZUT4-F1
#
_entry.id   AF-A0A290ZUT4-F1
#
_cell.length_a   1.000
_cell.length_b   1.000
_cell.length_c   1.000
_cell.angle_alpha   90.00
_cell.angle_beta   90.00
_cell.angle_gamma   90.00
#
_symmetry.space_group_name_H-M   'P 1'
#
loop_
_entity.id
_entity.type
_entity.pdbx_description
1 polymer ?
#
loop_
_entity_poly.entity_id
_entity_poly.type
_entity_poly.pdbx_seq_one_letter_code
_entity_poly.pdbx_strand_id
1 'polypeptide(L)'
;MLAVGGVLLALAVAAGAWWYVRARGLVPARGKTGVDAAAAGGARQPAPPQAEDDESDAADDDFDYAPELRPQPAAVTDDDAFRRSFEWQHLHRELERLQQRCAEQDRTIAGLRADVEDLRERLAPAPAGVSPEYDAALAYARRGVEAAAIAERCGITLAEAELVRAMAQR
;
A
#
# COMPACT_ATOMS: atom_id res chain seq x y z
N MET A 1 2.66 28.49 21.72
CA MET A 1 2.67 27.81 20.39
C MET A 1 4.01 27.15 20.04
N LEU A 2 5.14 27.53 20.63
CA LEU A 2 6.45 26.88 20.39
C LEU A 2 6.52 25.40 20.84
N ALA A 3 5.75 24.99 21.84
CA ALA A 3 5.75 23.61 22.34
C ALA A 3 5.15 22.60 21.35
N VAL A 4 4.16 23.01 20.55
CA VAL A 4 3.49 22.12 19.59
C VAL A 4 4.39 21.86 18.38
N GLY A 5 5.16 22.87 17.95
CA GLY A 5 6.15 22.72 16.88
C GLY A 5 7.28 21.76 17.25
N GLY A 6 7.74 21.77 18.50
CA GLY A 6 8.76 20.84 18.99
C GLY A 6 8.29 19.38 19.00
N VAL A 7 7.04 19.13 19.39
CA VAL A 7 6.45 17.78 19.40
C VAL A 7 6.27 17.21 17.98
N LEU A 8 5.84 18.04 17.04
CA LEU A 8 5.70 17.62 15.64
C LEU A 8 7.06 17.31 14.98
N LEU A 9 8.08 18.11 15.28
CA LEU A 9 9.44 17.85 14.78
C LEU A 9 10.01 16.55 15.37
N ALA A 10 9.79 16.29 16.66
CA ALA A 10 10.23 15.07 17.32
C ALA A 10 9.54 13.82 16.75
N LEU A 11 8.24 13.90 16.46
CA LEU A 11 7.49 12.81 15.83
C LEU A 11 7.96 12.53 14.40
N ALA A 12 8.25 13.57 13.62
CA ALA A 12 8.77 13.42 12.26
C ALA A 12 10.14 12.74 12.24
N VAL A 13 11.04 13.13 13.15
CA VAL A 13 12.37 12.51 13.30
C VAL A 13 12.25 11.05 13.76
N ALA A 14 11.37 10.77 14.72
CA ALA A 14 11.14 9.41 15.21
C ALA A 14 10.57 8.48 14.12
N ALA A 15 9.61 8.96 13.33
CA ALA A 15 9.05 8.22 12.20
C ALA A 15 10.10 7.97 11.10
N GLY A 16 10.92 8.97 10.78
CA GLY A 16 12.02 8.83 9.83
C GLY A 16 13.07 7.81 10.29
N ALA A 17 13.47 7.85 11.56
CA ALA A 17 14.41 6.90 12.15
C ALA A 17 13.84 5.47 12.14
N TRP A 18 12.56 5.29 12.48
CA TRP A 18 11.90 3.97 12.43
C TRP A 18 11.84 3.42 11.01
N TRP A 19 11.50 4.25 10.02
CA TRP A 19 11.46 3.84 8.61
C TRP A 19 12.85 3.46 8.09
N TYR A 20 13.89 4.21 8.46
CA TYR A 20 15.28 3.92 8.12
C TYR A 20 15.78 2.59 8.71
N VAL A 21 15.45 2.31 9.98
CA VAL A 21 15.78 1.03 10.64
C VAL A 21 15.03 -0.14 10.02
N ARG A 22 13.75 0.06 9.66
CA ARG A 22 12.94 -0.96 8.97
C ARG A 22 13.45 -1.27 7.57
N ALA A 23 13.89 -0.26 6.81
CA ALA A 23 14.46 -0.44 5.48
C ALA A 23 15.78 -1.23 5.49
N ARG A 24 16.54 -1.16 6.60
CA ARG A 24 17.78 -1.95 6.79
C ARG A 24 17.56 -3.37 7.33
N GLY A 25 16.32 -3.83 7.47
CA GLY A 25 16.03 -5.22 7.86
C GLY A 25 16.42 -5.57 9.31
N LEU A 26 16.67 -4.57 10.16
CA LEU A 26 17.08 -4.75 11.56
C LEU A 26 15.90 -5.00 12.52
N VAL A 27 14.67 -5.08 12.00
CA VAL A 27 13.48 -5.39 12.80
C VAL A 27 13.19 -6.88 12.68
N PRO A 28 13.42 -7.69 13.74
CA PRO A 28 13.12 -9.12 13.70
C PRO A 28 11.60 -9.30 13.55
N ALA A 29 11.19 -10.00 12.49
CA ALA A 29 9.84 -10.49 12.36
C ALA A 29 9.58 -11.47 13.52
N ARG A 30 8.67 -11.08 14.43
CA ARG A 30 8.26 -11.90 15.55
C ARG A 30 7.62 -13.19 15.02
N GLY A 31 8.41 -14.27 15.02
CA GLY A 31 8.04 -15.58 14.53
C GLY A 31 6.82 -16.13 15.30
N LYS A 32 5.80 -16.49 14.53
CA LYS A 32 4.59 -17.16 15.01
C LYS A 32 4.96 -18.64 15.25
N THR A 33 5.12 -19.03 16.51
CA THR A 33 5.20 -20.43 16.91
C THR A 33 3.80 -21.05 16.87
N GLY A 34 3.48 -21.78 15.81
CA GLY A 34 2.46 -22.83 15.79
C GLY A 34 3.18 -24.10 15.38
N VAL A 35 3.38 -25.07 16.27
CA VAL A 35 2.42 -26.16 16.52
C VAL A 35 1.94 -26.71 15.18
N ASP A 36 2.68 -27.68 14.65
CA ASP A 36 2.21 -28.73 13.75
C ASP A 36 3.29 -29.82 13.68
N ALA A 37 3.49 -30.50 14.80
CA ALA A 37 4.24 -31.75 14.90
C ALA A 37 3.25 -32.86 15.24
N ALA A 38 2.43 -33.26 14.26
CA ALA A 38 1.51 -34.38 14.41
C ALA A 38 1.12 -34.96 13.03
N ALA A 39 2.02 -35.73 12.42
CA ALA A 39 1.65 -36.76 11.43
C ALA A 39 2.86 -37.67 11.10
N ALA A 40 3.24 -38.55 12.04
CA ALA A 40 3.89 -39.82 11.73
C ALA A 40 2.82 -40.89 12.00
N GLY A 41 2.31 -41.64 11.04
CA GLY A 41 3.05 -42.52 10.13
C GLY A 41 2.66 -43.95 10.50
N GLY A 42 1.45 -44.35 10.09
CA GLY A 42 0.87 -45.66 10.42
C GLY A 42 1.48 -46.77 9.58
N ALA A 43 2.09 -47.75 10.25
CA ALA A 43 2.54 -49.00 9.65
C ALA A 43 1.51 -50.10 9.93
N ARG A 44 1.03 -50.80 8.88
CA ARG A 44 0.81 -52.25 8.92
C ARG A 44 0.52 -52.87 7.55
N GLN A 45 1.44 -53.71 7.11
CA GLN A 45 1.24 -54.77 6.11
C GLN A 45 0.78 -56.04 6.86
N PRO A 46 -0.03 -56.92 6.24
CA PRO A 46 0.55 -58.20 5.81
C PRO A 46 -0.03 -58.76 4.49
N ALA A 47 0.72 -59.72 3.94
CA ALA A 47 0.53 -60.41 2.65
C ALA A 47 -0.34 -61.70 2.78
N PRO A 48 -0.39 -62.63 1.79
CA PRO A 48 -1.56 -63.02 0.99
C PRO A 48 -2.07 -64.46 1.30
N PRO A 49 -3.05 -64.98 0.52
CA PRO A 49 -3.00 -66.39 0.13
C PRO A 49 -3.19 -66.65 -1.38
N GLN A 50 -2.43 -67.63 -1.86
CA GLN A 50 -2.46 -68.21 -3.20
C GLN A 50 -3.57 -69.27 -3.36
N ALA A 51 -3.96 -69.54 -4.61
CA ALA A 51 -4.55 -70.76 -5.21
C ALA A 51 -5.59 -70.31 -6.25
N GLU A 52 -5.81 -70.89 -7.42
CA GLU A 52 -5.30 -72.05 -8.16
C GLU A 52 -5.80 -71.87 -9.61
N ASP A 53 -5.18 -72.59 -10.54
CA ASP A 53 -5.41 -72.57 -11.99
C ASP A 53 -6.84 -73.00 -12.39
N ASP A 54 -7.42 -72.36 -13.41
CA ASP A 54 -8.46 -72.99 -14.24
C ASP A 54 -8.44 -72.41 -15.67
N GLU A 55 -8.31 -73.31 -16.65
CA GLU A 55 -8.20 -73.05 -18.08
C GLU A 55 -9.58 -72.67 -18.67
N SER A 56 -9.65 -71.61 -19.49
CA SER A 56 -10.79 -71.42 -20.40
C SER A 56 -10.33 -71.05 -21.81
N ASP A 57 -10.80 -71.86 -22.76
CA ASP A 57 -10.64 -71.80 -24.21
C ASP A 57 -10.81 -70.41 -24.84
N ALA A 58 -9.98 -70.18 -25.86
CA ALA A 58 -9.91 -68.98 -26.68
C ALA A 58 -11.12 -68.80 -27.61
N ALA A 59 -11.66 -67.59 -27.64
CA ALA A 59 -12.32 -67.03 -28.81
C ALA A 59 -11.91 -65.56 -28.98
N ASP A 60 -11.35 -65.28 -30.16
CA ASP A 60 -10.92 -64.01 -30.75
C ASP A 60 -11.46 -62.72 -30.12
N ASP A 61 -10.53 -61.90 -29.62
CA ASP A 61 -10.61 -60.44 -29.75
C ASP A 61 -9.17 -59.88 -29.79
N ASP A 62 -8.51 -60.05 -30.94
CA ASP A 62 -7.24 -59.39 -31.28
C ASP A 62 -7.51 -57.90 -31.57
N PHE A 63 -7.80 -57.15 -30.50
CA PHE A 63 -7.70 -55.70 -30.48
C PHE A 63 -6.50 -55.30 -29.64
N ASP A 64 -5.31 -55.50 -30.22
CA ASP A 64 -4.05 -54.97 -29.69
C ASP A 64 -3.96 -53.45 -29.91
N TYR A 65 -4.80 -52.70 -29.19
CA TYR A 65 -4.80 -51.23 -29.15
C TYR A 65 -3.83 -50.68 -28.10
N ALA A 66 -3.11 -51.53 -27.36
CA ALA A 66 -2.14 -51.08 -26.36
C ALA A 66 -0.81 -50.79 -27.05
N PRO A 67 -0.40 -49.51 -27.23
CA PRO A 67 0.91 -49.23 -27.80
C PRO A 67 1.99 -49.87 -26.92
N GLU A 68 2.81 -50.74 -27.52
CA GLU A 68 3.94 -51.37 -26.84
C GLU A 68 4.77 -50.30 -26.11
N LEU A 69 4.84 -50.44 -24.78
CA LEU A 69 5.61 -49.54 -23.92
C LEU A 69 7.09 -49.67 -24.31
N ARG A 70 7.55 -48.73 -25.15
CA ARG A 70 8.99 -48.57 -25.38
C ARG A 70 9.67 -48.45 -24.02
N PRO A 71 10.77 -49.19 -23.77
CA PRO A 71 11.51 -49.07 -22.53
C PRO A 71 11.91 -47.60 -22.36
N GLN A 72 11.26 -46.95 -21.40
CA GLN A 72 11.52 -45.55 -21.11
C GLN A 72 12.92 -45.46 -20.51
N PRO A 73 13.84 -44.68 -21.11
CA PRO A 73 15.14 -44.46 -20.50
C PRO A 73 14.91 -43.95 -19.07
N ALA A 74 15.69 -44.45 -18.11
CA ALA A 74 15.58 -44.04 -16.71
C ALA A 74 15.52 -42.52 -16.65
N ALA A 75 14.44 -41.98 -16.08
CA ALA A 75 14.23 -40.56 -15.99
C ALA A 75 15.39 -39.95 -15.21
N VAL A 76 16.29 -39.25 -15.92
CA VAL A 76 17.26 -38.37 -15.29
C VAL A 76 16.44 -37.15 -14.85
N THR A 77 15.90 -37.22 -13.64
CA THR A 77 15.09 -36.15 -13.08
C THR A 77 16.02 -35.01 -12.65
N ASP A 78 16.25 -34.05 -13.57
CA ASP A 78 16.75 -32.73 -13.18
C ASP A 78 15.60 -31.91 -12.56
N ASP A 79 15.03 -32.45 -11.49
CA ASP A 79 13.91 -31.87 -10.75
C ASP A 79 14.25 -30.47 -10.27
N ASP A 80 15.53 -30.22 -9.98
CA ASP A 80 16.02 -28.91 -9.55
C ASP A 80 15.98 -27.88 -10.68
N ALA A 81 16.34 -28.22 -11.93
CA ALA A 81 16.18 -27.31 -13.05
C ALA A 81 14.70 -27.00 -13.34
N PHE A 82 13.83 -28.01 -13.26
CA PHE A 82 12.39 -27.82 -13.43
C PHE A 82 11.82 -26.89 -12.34
N ARG A 83 12.14 -27.15 -11.06
CA ARG A 83 11.73 -26.30 -9.93
C ARG A 83 12.21 -24.87 -10.08
N ARG A 84 13.49 -24.66 -10.42
CA ARG A 84 14.05 -23.32 -10.68
C ARG A 84 13.31 -22.60 -11.81
N SER A 85 12.97 -23.30 -12.89
CA SER A 85 12.23 -22.70 -14.01
C SER A 85 10.82 -22.25 -13.61
N PHE A 86 10.16 -23.04 -12.75
CA PHE A 86 8.84 -22.69 -12.23
C PHE A 86 8.91 -21.50 -11.26
N GLU A 87 9.88 -21.51 -10.33
CA GLU A 87 10.14 -20.40 -9.42
C GLU A 87 10.43 -19.11 -10.18
N TRP A 88 11.25 -19.17 -11.24
CA TRP A 88 11.52 -18.03 -12.10
C TRP A 88 10.25 -17.46 -12.75
N GLN A 89 9.42 -18.32 -13.34
CA GLN A 89 8.16 -17.89 -13.93
C GLN A 89 7.21 -17.30 -12.90
N HIS A 90 7.16 -17.89 -11.70
CA HIS A 90 6.33 -17.41 -10.61
C HIS A 90 6.77 -16.02 -10.16
N LEU A 91 8.06 -15.82 -9.87
CA LEU A 91 8.63 -14.53 -9.50
C LEU A 91 8.41 -13.47 -10.58
N HIS A 92 8.51 -13.83 -11.86
CA HIS A 92 8.25 -12.91 -12.96
C HIS A 92 6.80 -12.41 -12.95
N ARG A 93 5.84 -13.32 -12.80
CA ARG A 93 4.41 -12.95 -12.68
C ARG A 93 4.13 -12.09 -11.45
N GLU A 94 4.80 -12.37 -10.33
CA GLU A 94 4.65 -11.56 -9.12
C GLU A 94 5.22 -10.15 -9.31
N LEU A 95 6.37 -10.02 -9.98
CA LEU A 95 6.97 -8.74 -10.33
C LEU A 95 6.05 -7.92 -11.25
N GLU A 96 5.52 -8.54 -12.31
CA GLU A 96 4.56 -7.89 -13.21
C GLU A 96 3.32 -7.42 -12.45
N ARG A 97 2.76 -8.26 -11.56
CA ARG A 97 1.62 -7.90 -10.72
C ARG A 97 1.94 -6.72 -9.79
N LEU A 98 3.12 -6.69 -9.19
CA LEU A 98 3.54 -5.58 -8.33
C LEU A 98 3.72 -4.29 -9.13
N GLN A 99 4.35 -4.37 -10.31
CA GLN A 99 4.52 -3.22 -11.20
C GLN A 99 3.17 -2.66 -11.64
N GLN A 100 2.19 -3.51 -11.97
CA GLN A 100 0.83 -3.08 -12.30
C GLN A 100 0.17 -2.35 -11.12
N ARG A 101 0.28 -2.87 -9.90
CA ARG A 101 -0.23 -2.21 -8.69
C ARG A 101 0.43 -0.86 -8.43
N CYS A 102 1.74 -0.75 -8.60
CA CYS A 102 2.45 0.52 -8.48
C CYS A 102 1.96 1.52 -9.54
N ALA A 103 1.80 1.10 -10.80
CA ALA A 103 1.30 1.96 -11.86
C ALA A 103 -0.14 2.44 -11.61
N GLU A 104 -1.00 1.61 -11.00
CA GLU A 104 -2.35 2.00 -10.57
C GLU A 104 -2.32 3.04 -9.44
N GLN A 105 -1.44 2.84 -8.46
CA GLN A 105 -1.24 3.79 -7.37
C GLN A 105 -0.72 5.13 -7.89
N ASP A 106 0.25 5.11 -8.80
CA ASP A 106 0.81 6.32 -9.39
C ASP A 106 -0.24 7.11 -10.17
N ARG A 107 -1.10 6.42 -10.94
CA ARG A 107 -2.25 7.04 -11.61
C ARG A 107 -3.23 7.66 -10.61
N THR A 108 -3.50 6.96 -9.52
CA THR A 108 -4.41 7.46 -8.46
C THR A 108 -3.83 8.70 -7.78
N ILE A 109 -2.55 8.68 -7.45
CA ILE A 109 -1.85 9.83 -6.84
C ILE A 109 -1.81 11.01 -7.81
N ALA A 110 -1.53 10.77 -9.09
CA ALA A 110 -1.55 11.80 -10.11
C ALA A 110 -2.94 12.44 -10.23
N GLY A 111 -4.01 11.64 -10.26
CA GLY A 111 -5.40 12.12 -10.25
C GLY A 111 -5.71 12.96 -9.02
N LEU A 112 -5.45 12.44 -7.81
CA LEU A 112 -5.69 13.17 -6.57
C LEU A 112 -4.90 14.48 -6.48
N ARG A 113 -3.66 14.52 -7.01
CA ARG A 113 -2.88 15.76 -7.08
C ARG A 113 -3.51 16.77 -8.02
N ALA A 114 -4.01 16.33 -9.17
CA ALA A 114 -4.72 17.19 -10.11
C ALA A 114 -6.03 17.71 -9.49
N ASP A 115 -6.79 16.86 -8.80
CA ASP A 115 -8.01 17.26 -8.10
C ASP A 115 -7.70 18.29 -7.01
N VAL A 116 -6.68 18.05 -6.19
CA VAL A 116 -6.25 19.02 -5.16
C VAL A 116 -5.87 20.36 -5.79
N GLU A 117 -5.21 20.35 -6.94
CA GLU A 117 -4.83 21.58 -7.63
C GLU A 117 -6.04 22.30 -8.23
N ASP A 118 -6.99 21.59 -8.84
CA ASP A 118 -8.26 22.15 -9.31
C ASP A 118 -9.06 22.74 -8.14
N LEU A 119 -9.17 22.02 -7.03
CA LEU A 119 -9.82 22.54 -5.83
C LEU A 119 -9.09 23.77 -5.30
N ARG A 120 -7.75 23.78 -5.31
CA ARG A 120 -6.97 24.95 -4.91
C ARG A 120 -7.17 26.13 -5.82
N GLU A 121 -7.33 25.93 -7.13
CA GLU A 121 -7.61 27.01 -8.09
C GLU A 121 -9.04 27.54 -7.92
N ARG A 122 -10.02 26.66 -7.72
CA ARG A 122 -11.42 27.02 -7.48
C ARG A 122 -11.65 27.67 -6.12
N LEU A 123 -10.90 27.24 -5.12
CA LEU A 123 -10.88 27.82 -3.77
C LEU A 123 -9.80 28.88 -3.63
N ALA A 124 -9.00 29.14 -4.67
CA ALA A 124 -8.01 30.19 -4.63
C ALA A 124 -8.81 31.44 -4.37
N PRO A 125 -8.62 32.10 -3.21
CA PRO A 125 -9.16 33.42 -3.07
C PRO A 125 -8.51 34.22 -4.21
N ALA A 126 -9.32 34.90 -5.03
CA ALA A 126 -8.84 36.12 -5.68
C ALA A 126 -7.98 36.83 -4.62
N PRO A 127 -6.73 37.21 -4.96
CA PRO A 127 -5.62 37.42 -4.01
C PRO A 127 -6.20 37.94 -2.71
N ALA A 128 -6.06 37.17 -1.63
CA ALA A 128 -6.75 37.37 -0.36
C ALA A 128 -6.50 38.76 0.27
N GLY A 129 -7.00 39.79 -0.37
CA GLY A 129 -7.54 40.98 0.24
C GLY A 129 -8.95 40.56 0.59
N VAL A 130 -9.19 40.35 1.87
CA VAL A 130 -10.47 40.73 2.43
C VAL A 130 -10.79 42.08 1.78
N SER A 131 -11.94 42.18 1.09
CA SER A 131 -12.42 43.35 0.33
C SER A 131 -11.62 44.62 0.61
N PRO A 132 -11.05 45.35 -0.37
CA PRO A 132 -10.00 46.38 -0.19
C PRO A 132 -10.21 47.37 0.97
N GLU A 133 -11.46 47.60 1.38
CA GLU A 133 -11.89 48.29 2.59
C GLU A 133 -11.26 47.73 3.88
N TYR A 134 -11.17 46.40 4.04
CA TYR A 134 -10.61 45.72 5.20
C TYR A 134 -9.08 45.74 5.22
N ASP A 135 -8.41 45.64 4.07
CA ASP A 135 -6.95 45.82 3.99
C ASP A 135 -6.56 47.24 4.43
N ALA A 136 -7.32 48.25 3.99
CA ALA A 136 -7.18 49.63 4.46
C ALA A 136 -7.45 49.75 5.98
N ALA A 137 -8.50 49.10 6.49
CA ALA A 137 -8.81 49.09 7.91
C ALA A 137 -7.68 48.46 8.76
N LEU A 138 -7.11 47.33 8.31
CA LEU A 138 -5.94 46.70 8.95
C LEU A 138 -4.72 47.62 8.96
N ALA A 139 -4.48 48.35 7.86
CA ALA A 139 -3.39 49.32 7.79
C ALA A 139 -3.57 50.47 8.79
N TYR A 140 -4.80 50.98 8.98
CA TYR A 140 -5.10 51.99 9.99
C TYR A 140 -4.98 51.44 11.41
N ALA A 141 -5.45 50.22 11.66
CA ALA A 141 -5.34 49.57 12.97
C ALA A 141 -3.88 49.36 13.39
N ARG A 142 -3.00 48.94 12.46
CA ARG A 142 -1.55 48.82 12.70
C ARG A 142 -0.87 50.16 13.00
N ARG A 143 -1.43 51.27 12.51
CA ARG A 143 -0.97 52.64 12.81
C ARG A 143 -1.54 53.19 14.11
N GLY A 144 -2.36 52.42 14.84
CA GLY A 144 -2.93 52.82 16.12
C GLY A 144 -4.12 53.78 16.01
N VAL A 145 -4.80 53.82 14.87
CA VAL A 145 -6.04 54.62 14.72
C VAL A 145 -7.17 53.99 15.55
N GLU A 146 -7.99 54.83 16.19
CA GLU A 146 -9.14 54.39 16.99
C GLU A 146 -10.25 53.77 16.15
N ALA A 147 -10.92 52.75 16.68
CA ALA A 147 -11.90 51.93 15.95
C ALA A 147 -13.05 52.75 15.34
N ALA A 148 -13.55 53.77 16.04
CA ALA A 148 -14.58 54.67 15.52
C ALA A 148 -14.14 55.42 14.25
N ALA A 149 -12.88 55.89 14.22
CA ALA A 149 -12.32 56.59 13.06
C ALA A 149 -12.02 55.63 11.89
N ILE A 150 -11.73 54.36 12.18
CA ILE A 150 -11.57 53.32 11.15
C ILE A 150 -12.91 52.99 10.51
N ALA A 151 -13.96 52.82 11.33
CA ALA A 151 -15.33 52.54 10.88
C ALA A 151 -15.84 53.61 9.92
N GLU A 152 -15.69 54.89 10.30
CA GLU A 152 -16.10 56.02 9.47
C GLU A 152 -15.32 56.10 8.14
N ARG A 153 -13.99 55.90 8.17
CA ARG A 153 -13.13 56.04 6.98
C ARG A 153 -13.24 54.89 5.99
N CYS A 154 -13.45 53.67 6.50
CA CYS A 154 -13.48 52.46 5.69
C CYS A 154 -14.91 52.02 5.36
N GLY A 155 -15.93 52.72 5.89
CA GLY A 155 -17.34 52.38 5.66
C GLY A 155 -17.75 51.04 6.28
N ILE A 156 -17.06 50.60 7.33
CA ILE A 156 -17.33 49.35 8.05
C ILE A 156 -18.03 49.65 9.38
N THR A 157 -18.66 48.64 9.97
CA THR A 157 -19.32 48.81 11.27
C THR A 157 -18.30 49.01 12.40
N LEU A 158 -18.73 49.62 13.51
CA LEU A 158 -17.87 49.79 14.69
C LEU A 158 -17.37 48.44 15.23
N ALA A 159 -18.23 47.42 15.26
CA ALA A 159 -17.87 46.09 15.72
C ALA A 159 -16.80 45.43 14.82
N GLU A 160 -16.89 45.61 13.50
CA GLU A 160 -15.88 45.16 12.55
C GLU A 160 -14.54 45.90 12.78
N ALA A 161 -14.57 47.21 13.02
CA ALA A 161 -13.36 47.98 13.30
C ALA A 161 -12.67 47.58 14.62
N GLU A 162 -13.45 47.26 15.66
CA GLU A 162 -12.91 46.73 16.92
C GLU A 162 -12.25 45.36 16.73
N LEU A 163 -12.89 44.47 15.96
CA LEU A 163 -12.32 43.17 15.60
C LEU A 163 -10.99 43.33 14.84
N VAL A 164 -10.96 44.19 13.83
CA VAL A 164 -9.75 44.49 13.05
C VAL A 164 -8.63 45.02 13.95
N ARG A 165 -8.96 45.89 14.91
CA ARG A 165 -7.99 46.41 15.91
C ARG A 165 -7.45 45.30 16.80
N ALA A 166 -8.31 44.39 17.28
CA ALA A 166 -7.88 43.24 18.09
C ALA A 166 -6.98 42.28 17.30
N MET A 167 -7.28 42.05 16.02
CA MET A 167 -6.46 41.22 15.14
C MET A 167 -5.09 41.84 14.84
N ALA A 168 -5.00 43.17 14.71
CA ALA A 168 -3.76 43.88 14.44
C ALA A 168 -2.78 43.91 15.64
N GLN A 169 -3.26 43.65 16.85
CA GLN A 169 -2.46 43.64 18.09
C GLN A 169 -1.92 42.26 18.47
N ARG A 170 -2.24 41.22 17.68
CA ARG A 170 -1.87 39.83 17.91
C ARG A 170 -0.61 39.45 17.14
#